data_AF-A0A970IUN5-F1
#
_entry.id   AF-A0A970IUN5-F1
#
_cell.length_a   1.000
_cell.length_b   1.000
_cell.length_c   1.000
_cell.angle_alpha   90.00
_cell.angle_beta   90.00
_cell.angle_gamma   90.00
#
_symmetry.space_group_name_H-M   'P 1'
#
loop_
_entity.id
_entity.type
_entity.pdbx_description
1 polymer ?
#
loop_
_entity_poly.entity_id
_entity_poly.type
_entity_poly.pdbx_seq_one_letter_code
_entity_poly.pdbx_strand_id
1 'polypeptide(L)'
;MNAYSLSIKREIVVCLAACGVIAFSPILSLFVGLVRTVIIFPFKLDAMFVYGIFIFILLLAIKTVVNRSSVLLFGIIILLFIAYLIAFGVNGENIEYFTEYGINFLILSAPWIFITYAVRDFKLFKRYLYIISLIIIVSLIMNMYVFKIDVFGEYTYTQTYAYAMLPAAIIICDSFFKKIQFFNVFLFAVSIVFIIAMGARGPLFCIILYLLLKTIIVYKSKPKKAFLISAVISTICALVYVGFYKILNYLLIIFQEANLSTRILLNLLEGTYLVDSARNSLFNYSIELVREHPLVGVGIGNDRLLLAAKMQNSSVLEAMGWYPHNIFLELLLHFGIIFGGVIILYLLIVLFNSVIK
;
A
#
# COMPACT_ATOMS: atom_id res chain seq x y z
N MET A 1 17.45 -23.65 27.78
CA MET A 1 17.32 -22.34 27.08
C MET A 1 16.33 -21.48 27.87
N ASN A 2 16.72 -20.31 28.37
CA ASN A 2 15.87 -19.53 29.30
C ASN A 2 14.59 -19.01 28.62
N ALA A 3 13.45 -19.01 29.32
CA ALA A 3 12.15 -18.59 28.78
C ALA A 3 12.17 -17.19 28.13
N TYR A 4 12.95 -16.28 28.71
CA TYR A 4 13.20 -14.94 28.16
C TYR A 4 13.85 -14.97 26.76
N SER A 5 14.87 -15.81 26.58
CA SER A 5 15.55 -15.96 25.28
C SER A 5 14.65 -16.55 24.19
N LEU A 6 13.72 -17.43 24.59
CA LEU A 6 12.74 -18.02 23.67
C LEU A 6 11.69 -16.98 23.26
N SER A 7 11.27 -16.11 24.18
CA SER A 7 10.34 -15.01 23.90
C SER A 7 10.92 -14.02 22.88
N ILE A 8 12.18 -13.60 23.07
CA ILE A 8 12.86 -12.69 22.13
C ILE A 8 12.99 -13.32 20.74
N LYS A 9 13.40 -14.59 20.65
CA LYS A 9 13.50 -15.28 19.36
C LYS A 9 12.17 -15.32 18.61
N ARG A 10 11.06 -15.60 19.32
CA ARG A 10 9.72 -15.60 18.72
C ARG A 10 9.33 -14.21 18.20
N GLU A 11 9.65 -13.16 18.94
CA GLU A 11 9.36 -11.79 18.52
C GLU A 11 10.13 -11.40 17.25
N ILE A 12 11.42 -11.73 17.19
CA ILE A 12 12.25 -11.49 16.00
C ILE A 12 11.62 -12.14 14.76
N VAL A 13 11.21 -13.41 14.86
CA VAL A 13 10.61 -14.16 13.74
C VAL A 13 9.31 -13.51 13.28
N VAL A 14 8.43 -13.08 14.20
CA VAL A 14 7.19 -12.39 13.85
C VAL A 14 7.47 -11.04 13.18
N CYS A 15 8.41 -10.25 13.70
CA CYS A 15 8.83 -9.00 13.08
C CYS A 15 9.40 -9.23 11.67
N LEU A 16 10.24 -10.25 11.48
CA LEU A 16 10.79 -10.61 10.17
C LEU A 16 9.71 -11.06 9.19
N ALA A 17 8.72 -11.83 9.65
CA ALA A 17 7.57 -12.19 8.81
C ALA A 17 6.77 -10.96 8.36
N ALA A 18 6.48 -10.03 9.28
CA ALA A 18 5.76 -8.79 8.97
C ALA A 18 6.54 -7.88 8.00
N CYS A 19 7.84 -7.71 8.26
CA CYS A 19 8.76 -6.99 7.41
C CYS A 19 8.91 -7.63 6.03
N GLY A 20 8.99 -8.95 6.01
CA GLY A 20 9.11 -9.74 4.81
C GLY A 20 7.89 -9.57 3.90
N VAL A 21 6.69 -9.63 4.47
CA VAL A 21 5.45 -9.36 3.76
C VAL A 21 5.48 -8.02 3.01
N ILE A 22 5.90 -6.94 3.68
CA ILE A 22 5.95 -5.59 3.09
C ILE A 22 6.99 -5.52 1.96
N ALA A 23 8.10 -6.23 2.11
CA ALA A 23 9.26 -6.14 1.23
C ALA A 23 9.37 -7.28 0.22
N PHE A 24 8.39 -8.20 0.18
CA PHE A 24 8.51 -9.45 -0.56
C PHE A 24 8.84 -9.21 -2.04
N SER A 25 8.01 -8.41 -2.72
CA SER A 25 8.20 -8.12 -4.15
C SER A 25 9.54 -7.43 -4.42
N PRO A 26 9.91 -6.33 -3.72
CA PRO A 26 11.22 -5.71 -3.89
C PRO A 26 12.40 -6.65 -3.60
N ILE A 27 12.32 -7.52 -2.58
CA ILE A 27 13.40 -8.45 -2.27
C ILE A 27 13.54 -9.50 -3.37
N LEU A 28 12.42 -10.08 -3.81
CA LEU A 28 12.39 -11.07 -4.88
C LEU A 28 13.02 -10.50 -6.15
N SER A 29 12.63 -9.31 -6.55
CA SER A 29 13.13 -8.70 -7.78
C SER A 29 14.60 -8.33 -7.71
N LEU A 30 15.06 -7.75 -6.58
CA LEU A 30 16.47 -7.45 -6.37
C LEU A 30 17.31 -8.72 -6.43
N PHE A 31 16.88 -9.79 -5.76
CA PHE A 31 17.61 -11.06 -5.75
C PHE A 31 17.65 -11.68 -7.15
N VAL A 32 16.50 -11.80 -7.81
CA VAL A 32 16.40 -12.35 -9.17
C VAL A 32 17.24 -11.53 -10.15
N GLY A 33 17.18 -10.20 -10.09
CA GLY A 33 17.99 -9.31 -10.93
C GLY A 33 19.49 -9.52 -10.71
N LEU A 34 19.95 -9.54 -9.46
CA LEU A 34 21.36 -9.77 -9.12
C LEU A 34 21.85 -11.16 -9.52
N VAL A 35 21.02 -12.20 -9.37
CA VAL A 35 21.41 -13.55 -9.75
C VAL A 35 21.50 -13.66 -11.26
N ARG A 36 20.50 -13.14 -11.99
CA ARG A 36 20.42 -13.24 -13.45
C ARG A 36 21.46 -12.40 -14.19
N THR A 37 22.04 -11.38 -13.56
CA THR A 37 23.19 -10.66 -14.15
C THR A 37 24.47 -11.50 -14.16
N VAL A 38 24.57 -12.54 -13.32
CA VAL A 38 25.75 -13.40 -13.21
C VAL A 38 25.49 -14.79 -13.78
N ILE A 39 24.31 -15.37 -13.53
CA ILE A 39 23.96 -16.75 -13.86
C ILE A 39 22.53 -16.80 -14.39
N ILE A 40 22.36 -17.31 -15.62
CA ILE A 40 21.04 -17.60 -16.18
C ILE A 40 20.62 -19.00 -15.72
N PHE A 41 19.82 -19.07 -14.67
CA PHE A 41 19.26 -20.34 -14.21
C PHE A 41 18.07 -20.77 -15.08
N PRO A 42 18.01 -22.05 -15.50
CA PRO A 42 16.79 -22.60 -16.05
C PRO A 42 15.71 -22.72 -14.95
N PHE A 43 14.43 -22.70 -15.34
CA PHE A 43 13.27 -22.98 -14.47
C PHE A 43 12.98 -22.02 -13.29
N LYS A 44 13.43 -20.75 -13.34
CA LYS A 44 13.15 -19.75 -12.28
C LYS A 44 13.53 -20.23 -10.85
N LEU A 45 14.58 -21.06 -10.72
CA LEU A 45 15.07 -21.58 -9.44
C LEU A 45 15.48 -20.47 -8.47
N ASP A 46 15.98 -19.36 -8.99
CA ASP A 46 16.29 -18.14 -8.27
C ASP A 46 15.09 -17.59 -7.50
N ALA A 47 13.93 -17.49 -8.16
CA ALA A 47 12.70 -17.07 -7.52
C ALA A 47 12.25 -18.09 -6.46
N MET A 48 12.29 -19.40 -6.79
CA MET A 48 11.89 -20.47 -5.86
C MET A 48 12.70 -20.45 -4.56
N PHE A 49 13.99 -20.13 -4.63
CA PHE A 49 14.85 -19.97 -3.45
C PHE A 49 14.32 -18.88 -2.51
N VAL A 50 13.99 -17.71 -3.06
CA VAL A 50 13.42 -16.61 -2.27
C VAL A 50 12.08 -17.02 -1.67
N TYR A 51 11.16 -17.57 -2.47
CA TYR A 51 9.89 -18.09 -1.96
C TYR A 51 10.09 -19.09 -0.81
N GLY A 52 11.06 -20.00 -0.92
CA GLY A 52 11.40 -20.96 0.11
C GLY A 52 11.84 -20.32 1.43
N ILE A 53 12.70 -19.30 1.38
CA ILE A 53 13.11 -18.54 2.58
C ILE A 53 11.89 -17.87 3.24
N PHE A 54 11.03 -17.24 2.45
CA PHE A 54 9.85 -16.57 2.97
C PHE A 54 8.86 -17.54 3.62
N ILE A 55 8.56 -18.65 2.94
CA ILE A 55 7.71 -19.72 3.48
C ILE A 55 8.32 -20.26 4.78
N PHE A 56 9.63 -20.49 4.83
CA PHE A 56 10.30 -20.95 6.04
C PHE A 56 10.13 -19.97 7.21
N ILE A 57 10.33 -18.66 6.99
CA ILE A 57 10.11 -17.63 8.02
C ILE A 57 8.65 -17.63 8.48
N LEU A 58 7.70 -17.75 7.56
CA LEU A 58 6.26 -17.81 7.88
C LEU A 58 5.91 -19.05 8.71
N LEU A 59 6.46 -20.21 8.37
CA LEU A 59 6.26 -21.45 9.14
C LEU A 59 6.83 -21.35 10.55
N LEU A 60 7.96 -20.68 10.73
CA LEU A 60 8.50 -20.40 12.07
C LEU A 60 7.61 -19.43 12.86
N ALA A 61 6.97 -18.48 12.18
CA ALA A 61 6.08 -17.50 12.80
C ALA A 61 4.69 -18.07 13.14
N ILE A 62 4.19 -19.07 12.39
CA ILE A 62 2.77 -19.43 12.36
C ILE A 62 2.18 -19.76 13.74
N LYS A 63 2.88 -20.58 14.54
CA LYS A 63 2.43 -20.95 15.89
C LYS A 63 2.32 -19.72 16.79
N THR A 64 3.27 -18.81 16.68
CA THR A 64 3.28 -17.57 17.46
C THR A 64 2.17 -16.62 17.00
N VAL A 65 1.95 -16.53 15.68
CA VAL A 65 0.89 -15.71 15.08
C VAL A 65 -0.48 -16.21 15.54
N VAL A 66 -0.80 -17.49 15.30
CA VAL A 66 -2.09 -18.09 15.68
C VAL A 66 -2.38 -17.94 17.17
N ASN A 67 -1.40 -18.21 18.05
CA ASN A 67 -1.59 -18.09 19.50
C ASN A 67 -1.81 -16.65 19.97
N ARG A 68 -1.38 -15.64 19.19
CA ARG A 68 -1.53 -14.22 19.54
C ARG A 68 -2.75 -13.58 18.90
N SER A 69 -3.36 -14.21 17.91
CA SER A 69 -4.53 -13.71 17.19
C SER A 69 -5.80 -13.86 18.02
N SER A 70 -6.69 -12.87 17.90
CA SER A 70 -7.97 -12.88 18.60
C SER A 70 -9.01 -13.71 17.85
N VAL A 71 -9.96 -14.30 18.58
CA VAL A 71 -11.11 -15.02 17.99
C VAL A 71 -11.91 -14.10 17.05
N LEU A 72 -12.04 -12.82 17.41
CA LEU A 72 -12.69 -11.81 16.56
C LEU A 72 -12.03 -11.70 15.19
N LEU A 73 -10.69 -11.71 15.13
CA LEU A 73 -9.96 -11.62 13.87
C LEU A 73 -10.24 -12.82 12.96
N PHE A 74 -10.25 -14.04 13.53
CA PHE A 74 -10.68 -15.23 12.79
C PHE A 74 -12.12 -15.12 12.30
N GLY A 75 -13.04 -14.65 13.15
CA GLY A 75 -14.43 -14.42 12.79
C GLY A 75 -14.60 -13.47 11.59
N ILE A 76 -13.86 -12.36 11.57
CA ILE A 76 -13.88 -11.40 10.45
C ILE A 76 -13.38 -12.05 9.15
N ILE A 77 -12.26 -12.78 9.19
CA ILE A 77 -11.70 -13.43 7.99
C ILE A 77 -12.63 -14.52 7.48
N ILE A 78 -13.23 -15.32 8.37
CA ILE A 78 -14.21 -16.34 8.00
C ILE A 78 -15.45 -15.69 7.37
N LEU A 79 -15.96 -14.59 7.95
CA LEU A 79 -17.10 -13.86 7.40
C LEU A 79 -16.82 -13.34 5.98
N LEU A 80 -15.66 -12.70 5.78
CA LEU A 80 -15.25 -12.21 4.46
C LEU A 80 -15.05 -13.37 3.48
N PHE A 81 -14.51 -14.50 3.93
CA PHE A 81 -14.35 -15.69 3.10
C PHE A 81 -15.69 -16.30 2.70
N ILE A 82 -16.66 -16.39 3.61
CA ILE A 82 -18.02 -16.85 3.30
C ILE A 82 -18.69 -15.89 2.30
N ALA A 83 -18.57 -14.57 2.52
CA ALA A 83 -19.11 -13.58 1.60
C ALA A 83 -18.48 -13.69 0.19
N TYR A 84 -17.17 -13.93 0.11
CA TYR A 84 -16.48 -14.25 -1.13
C TYR A 84 -17.03 -15.54 -1.78
N LEU A 85 -17.21 -16.63 -1.02
CA LEU A 85 -17.74 -17.89 -1.56
C LEU A 85 -19.16 -17.74 -2.10
N ILE A 86 -20.00 -16.96 -1.42
CA ILE A 86 -21.36 -16.63 -1.91
C ILE A 86 -21.26 -15.85 -3.22
N ALA A 87 -20.42 -14.81 -3.27
CA ALA A 87 -20.24 -14.00 -4.47
C ALA A 87 -19.71 -14.84 -5.65
N PHE A 88 -18.75 -15.74 -5.38
CA PHE A 88 -18.20 -16.65 -6.37
C PHE A 88 -19.25 -17.66 -6.87
N GLY A 89 -20.07 -18.23 -5.98
CA GLY A 89 -21.13 -19.15 -6.34
C GLY A 89 -22.24 -18.51 -7.19
N VAL A 90 -22.59 -17.25 -6.91
CA VAL A 90 -23.59 -16.50 -7.68
C VAL A 90 -23.06 -16.07 -9.05
N ASN A 91 -21.80 -15.65 -9.12
CA ASN A 91 -21.19 -15.10 -10.35
C ASN A 91 -20.23 -16.11 -11.01
N GLY A 92 -20.58 -17.40 -10.97
CA GLY A 92 -19.73 -18.51 -11.41
C GLY A 92 -19.39 -18.51 -12.90
N GLU A 93 -19.91 -17.58 -13.69
CA GLU A 93 -19.49 -17.35 -15.08
C GLU A 93 -18.11 -16.69 -15.19
N ASN A 94 -17.66 -15.98 -14.16
CA ASN A 94 -16.37 -15.26 -14.12
C ASN A 94 -15.32 -16.02 -13.29
N ILE A 95 -15.12 -17.30 -13.57
CA ILE A 95 -14.30 -18.21 -12.75
C ILE A 95 -12.88 -17.71 -12.55
N GLU A 96 -12.23 -17.28 -13.63
CA GLU A 96 -10.83 -16.84 -13.61
C GLU A 96 -10.65 -15.63 -12.69
N TYR A 97 -11.51 -14.62 -12.83
CA TYR A 97 -11.51 -13.42 -11.99
C TYR A 97 -11.68 -13.75 -10.51
N PHE A 98 -12.72 -14.51 -10.16
CA PHE A 98 -12.98 -14.81 -8.76
C PHE A 98 -11.91 -15.71 -8.15
N THR A 99 -11.33 -16.62 -8.94
CA THR A 99 -10.19 -17.44 -8.50
C THR A 99 -9.00 -16.55 -8.14
N GLU A 100 -8.65 -15.61 -9.01
CA GLU A 100 -7.56 -14.66 -8.74
C GLU A 100 -7.88 -13.74 -7.55
N TYR A 101 -9.11 -13.24 -7.46
CA TYR A 101 -9.58 -12.42 -6.34
C TYR A 101 -9.48 -13.18 -5.00
N GLY A 102 -9.90 -14.45 -4.98
CA GLY A 102 -9.82 -15.34 -3.82
C GLY A 102 -8.39 -15.64 -3.41
N ILE A 103 -7.49 -15.89 -4.38
CA ILE A 103 -6.05 -16.06 -4.13
C ILE A 103 -5.46 -14.80 -3.52
N ASN A 104 -5.75 -13.63 -4.09
CA ASN A 104 -5.29 -12.33 -3.58
C ASN A 104 -5.80 -12.07 -2.16
N PHE A 105 -7.04 -12.46 -1.85
CA PHE A 105 -7.58 -12.34 -0.50
C PHE A 105 -6.91 -13.32 0.48
N LEU A 106 -6.91 -14.62 0.19
CA LEU A 106 -6.49 -15.67 1.14
C LEU A 106 -4.98 -15.78 1.30
N ILE A 107 -4.20 -15.52 0.25
CA ILE A 107 -2.74 -15.70 0.25
C ILE A 107 -2.05 -14.37 0.49
N LEU A 108 -2.52 -13.29 -0.14
CA LEU A 108 -1.86 -11.99 -0.05
C LEU A 108 -2.46 -11.10 1.03
N SER A 109 -3.76 -11.09 1.29
CA SER A 109 -4.35 -10.10 2.20
C SER A 109 -4.53 -10.61 3.63
N ALA A 110 -5.23 -11.75 3.81
CA ALA A 110 -5.59 -12.27 5.13
C ALA A 110 -4.36 -12.60 6.01
N PRO A 111 -3.30 -13.28 5.51
CA PRO A 111 -2.14 -13.61 6.34
C PRO A 111 -1.44 -12.36 6.89
N TRP A 112 -1.46 -11.26 6.13
CA TRP A 112 -0.83 -10.00 6.54
C TRP A 112 -1.51 -9.40 7.76
N ILE A 113 -2.84 -9.49 7.84
CA ILE A 113 -3.60 -9.01 8.99
C ILE A 113 -3.24 -9.82 10.24
N PHE A 114 -3.14 -11.14 10.13
CA PHE A 114 -2.73 -11.99 11.25
C PHE A 114 -1.30 -11.71 11.72
N ILE A 115 -0.35 -11.63 10.78
CA ILE A 115 1.07 -11.42 11.07
C ILE A 115 1.29 -10.05 11.75
N THR A 116 0.68 -9.00 11.21
CA THR A 116 0.80 -7.64 11.78
C THR A 116 0.13 -7.53 13.15
N TYR A 117 -1.02 -8.17 13.35
CA TYR A 117 -1.69 -8.23 14.65
C TYR A 117 -0.86 -8.96 15.73
N ALA A 118 -0.04 -9.93 15.32
CA ALA A 118 0.79 -10.71 16.22
C ALA A 118 2.04 -9.99 16.75
N VAL A 119 2.40 -8.82 16.20
CA VAL A 119 3.54 -8.02 16.67
C VAL A 119 3.27 -7.45 18.07
N ARG A 120 4.21 -7.62 19.00
CA ARG A 120 4.10 -7.10 20.38
C ARG A 120 5.20 -6.11 20.74
N ASP A 121 6.40 -6.27 20.18
CA ASP A 121 7.50 -5.31 20.34
C ASP A 121 7.59 -4.34 19.15
N PHE A 122 6.87 -3.23 19.25
CA PHE A 122 6.90 -2.17 18.24
C PHE A 122 8.27 -1.50 18.08
N LYS A 123 9.12 -1.49 19.12
CA LYS A 123 10.45 -0.87 19.03
C LYS A 123 11.38 -1.74 18.19
N LEU A 124 11.35 -3.05 18.42
CA LEU A 124 12.06 -4.03 17.60
C LEU A 124 11.53 -4.04 16.17
N PHE A 125 10.21 -4.06 16.00
CA PHE A 125 9.59 -4.03 14.68
C PHE A 125 10.00 -2.79 13.87
N LYS A 126 9.99 -1.60 14.48
CA LYS A 126 10.46 -0.37 13.83
C LYS A 126 11.92 -0.44 13.39
N ARG A 127 12.79 -1.15 14.13
CA ARG A 127 14.19 -1.33 13.75
C ARG A 127 14.30 -2.18 12.48
N TYR A 128 13.55 -3.27 12.38
CA TYR A 128 13.52 -4.09 11.17
C TYR A 128 12.87 -3.37 9.99
N LEU A 129 11.78 -2.63 10.23
CA LEU A 129 11.15 -1.79 9.19
C LEU A 129 12.13 -0.78 8.60
N TYR A 130 12.98 -0.16 9.41
CA TYR A 130 14.02 0.75 8.90
C TYR A 130 14.99 0.03 7.97
N ILE A 131 15.49 -1.16 8.34
CA ILE A 131 16.38 -1.95 7.47
C ILE A 131 15.65 -2.31 6.16
N ILE A 132 14.41 -2.77 6.26
CA ILE A 132 13.57 -3.07 5.10
C ILE A 132 13.36 -1.86 4.20
N SER A 133 13.15 -0.67 4.76
CA SER A 133 12.96 0.54 3.95
C SER A 133 14.17 0.84 3.06
N LEU A 134 15.39 0.58 3.55
CA LEU A 134 16.60 0.69 2.76
C LEU A 134 16.63 -0.33 1.61
N ILE A 135 16.25 -1.59 1.90
CA ILE A 135 16.21 -2.65 0.91
C ILE A 135 15.17 -2.34 -0.18
N ILE A 136 13.99 -1.83 0.19
CA ILE A 136 12.96 -1.41 -0.75
C ILE A 136 13.48 -0.29 -1.67
N ILE A 137 14.07 0.76 -1.11
CA ILE A 137 14.61 1.88 -1.90
C ILE A 137 15.66 1.38 -2.89
N VAL A 138 16.65 0.63 -2.41
CA VAL A 138 17.72 0.09 -3.25
C VAL A 138 17.16 -0.84 -4.31
N SER A 139 16.26 -1.75 -3.93
CA SER A 139 15.64 -2.68 -4.87
C SER A 139 14.92 -1.94 -6.00
N LEU A 140 14.02 -1.01 -5.68
CA LEU A 140 13.21 -0.34 -6.70
C LEU A 140 14.09 0.49 -7.66
N ILE A 141 15.11 1.16 -7.15
CA ILE A 141 16.08 1.90 -7.97
C ILE A 141 16.88 0.93 -8.87
N MET A 142 17.42 -0.15 -8.31
CA MET A 142 18.21 -1.13 -9.06
C MET A 142 17.38 -1.82 -10.16
N ASN A 143 16.15 -2.22 -9.85
CA ASN A 143 15.28 -2.85 -10.84
C ASN A 143 14.99 -1.93 -12.03
N MET A 144 14.70 -0.66 -11.74
CA MET A 144 14.35 0.31 -12.77
C MET A 144 15.56 0.70 -13.62
N TYR A 145 16.69 1.03 -12.99
CA TYR A 145 17.83 1.66 -13.70
C TYR A 145 18.94 0.68 -14.08
N VAL A 146 19.13 -0.40 -13.33
CA VAL A 146 20.23 -1.35 -13.58
C VAL A 146 19.72 -2.58 -14.31
N PHE A 147 18.73 -3.27 -13.76
CA PHE A 147 18.25 -4.51 -14.35
C PHE A 147 17.30 -4.28 -15.53
N LYS A 148 16.64 -3.11 -15.57
CA LYS A 148 15.54 -2.81 -16.51
C LYS A 148 14.49 -3.94 -16.52
N ILE A 149 14.33 -4.61 -15.38
CA ILE A 149 13.36 -5.69 -15.21
C ILE A 149 12.07 -5.01 -14.80
N ASP A 150 11.01 -5.23 -15.58
CA ASP A 150 9.68 -4.93 -15.09
C ASP A 150 9.30 -5.96 -14.02
N VAL A 151 9.47 -5.56 -12.77
CA VAL A 151 9.22 -6.35 -11.55
C VAL A 151 7.76 -6.79 -11.47
N PHE A 152 6.85 -6.03 -12.07
CA PHE A 152 5.43 -6.29 -12.00
C PHE A 152 4.87 -6.84 -13.34
N GLY A 153 5.65 -6.80 -14.42
CA GLY A 153 5.31 -7.36 -15.76
C GLY A 153 4.92 -6.28 -16.78
N GLU A 154 5.04 -6.59 -18.08
CA GLU A 154 4.94 -5.67 -19.25
C GLU A 154 3.65 -4.81 -19.32
N TYR A 155 2.64 -5.10 -18.50
CA TYR A 155 1.36 -4.40 -18.43
C TYR A 155 1.19 -3.57 -17.15
N THR A 156 2.21 -3.46 -16.30
CA THR A 156 2.00 -2.85 -14.98
C THR A 156 2.04 -1.33 -15.07
N TYR A 157 0.94 -0.73 -14.62
CA TYR A 157 0.87 0.69 -14.30
C TYR A 157 2.10 1.12 -13.49
N THR A 158 2.85 2.08 -14.02
CA THR A 158 4.00 2.74 -13.36
C THR A 158 3.68 3.22 -11.94
N GLN A 159 2.41 3.45 -11.63
CA GLN A 159 1.94 3.83 -10.30
C GLN A 159 2.16 2.75 -9.22
N THR A 160 2.18 1.46 -9.57
CA THR A 160 2.40 0.38 -8.60
C THR A 160 3.76 0.51 -7.93
N TYR A 161 4.79 0.90 -8.68
CA TYR A 161 6.12 1.20 -8.14
C TYR A 161 6.11 2.34 -7.13
N ALA A 162 5.29 3.38 -7.36
CA ALA A 162 5.14 4.47 -6.40
C ALA A 162 4.52 4.01 -5.08
N TYR A 163 3.52 3.12 -5.13
CA TYR A 163 2.91 2.53 -3.94
C TYR A 163 3.86 1.54 -3.25
N ALA A 164 4.73 0.84 -3.99
CA ALA A 164 5.76 -0.01 -3.40
C ALA A 164 6.85 0.81 -2.67
N MET A 165 7.16 2.03 -3.14
CA MET A 165 8.10 2.95 -2.49
C MET A 165 7.52 3.62 -1.22
N LEU A 166 6.20 3.76 -1.16
CA LEU A 166 5.50 4.50 -0.09
C LEU A 166 5.85 4.03 1.34
N PRO A 167 5.84 2.73 1.69
CA PRO A 167 6.21 2.29 3.03
C PRO A 167 7.62 2.74 3.41
N ALA A 168 8.58 2.64 2.48
CA ALA A 168 9.95 3.06 2.73
C ALA A 168 10.05 4.57 3.00
N ALA A 169 9.38 5.39 2.20
CA ALA A 169 9.33 6.83 2.39
C ALA A 169 8.76 7.22 3.78
N ILE A 170 7.65 6.57 4.21
CA ILE A 170 7.03 6.82 5.52
C ILE A 170 7.95 6.39 6.67
N ILE A 171 8.59 5.22 6.57
CA ILE A 171 9.47 4.70 7.62
C ILE A 171 10.70 5.59 7.78
N ILE A 172 11.31 6.03 6.67
CA ILE A 172 12.46 6.92 6.70
C ILE A 172 12.06 8.28 7.28
N CYS A 173 10.92 8.86 6.88
CA CYS A 173 10.50 10.15 7.42
C CYS A 173 10.04 10.08 8.90
N ASP A 174 9.55 8.94 9.41
CA ASP A 174 9.29 8.73 10.85
C ASP A 174 10.56 8.98 11.69
N SER A 175 11.75 8.71 11.13
CA SER A 175 13.01 8.92 11.84
C SER A 175 13.28 10.40 12.18
N PHE A 176 12.75 11.34 11.39
CA PHE A 176 12.97 12.78 11.58
C PHE A 176 12.43 13.29 12.91
N PHE A 177 11.35 12.67 13.40
CA PHE A 177 10.73 13.04 14.68
C PHE A 177 11.56 12.60 15.90
N LYS A 178 12.52 11.69 15.73
CA LYS A 178 13.47 11.30 16.79
C LYS A 178 14.75 12.13 16.69
N LYS A 179 15.38 12.07 15.52
CA LYS A 179 16.62 12.78 15.21
C LYS A 179 16.75 12.91 13.70
N ILE A 180 16.88 14.14 13.23
CA ILE A 180 17.15 14.40 11.81
C ILE A 180 18.60 13.99 11.52
N GLN A 181 18.77 13.09 10.56
CA GLN A 181 20.07 12.66 10.05
C GLN A 181 20.11 12.96 8.56
N PHE A 182 21.21 13.56 8.08
CA PHE A 182 21.38 13.94 6.68
C PHE A 182 21.11 12.76 5.73
N PHE A 183 21.62 11.57 6.06
CA PHE A 183 21.38 10.36 5.28
C PHE A 183 19.89 10.01 5.11
N ASN A 184 19.09 10.13 6.18
CA ASN A 184 17.65 9.85 6.11
C ASN A 184 16.92 10.94 5.31
N VAL A 185 17.35 12.20 5.39
CA VAL A 185 16.79 13.29 4.57
C VAL A 185 17.05 13.03 3.09
N PHE A 186 18.28 12.64 2.74
CA PHE A 186 18.66 12.26 1.38
C PHE A 186 17.81 11.08 0.86
N LEU A 187 17.70 9.99 1.63
CA LEU A 187 16.90 8.82 1.24
C LEU A 187 15.41 9.15 1.05
N PHE A 188 14.86 10.00 1.92
CA PHE A 188 13.49 10.47 1.77
C PHE A 188 13.32 11.31 0.50
N ALA A 189 14.24 12.23 0.21
CA ALA A 189 14.21 13.02 -1.02
C ALA A 189 14.26 12.13 -2.28
N VAL A 190 15.15 11.12 -2.29
CA VAL A 190 15.21 10.11 -3.37
C VAL A 190 13.87 9.38 -3.51
N SER A 191 13.26 8.96 -2.40
CA SER A 191 11.96 8.28 -2.42
C SER A 191 10.84 9.17 -2.99
N ILE A 192 10.84 10.46 -2.66
CA ILE A 192 9.86 11.43 -3.19
C ILE A 192 10.06 11.62 -4.70
N VAL A 193 11.30 11.83 -5.15
CA VAL A 193 11.60 11.96 -6.59
C VAL A 193 11.15 10.71 -7.34
N PHE A 194 11.43 9.53 -6.79
CA PHE A 194 10.98 8.26 -7.37
C PHE A 194 9.44 8.17 -7.47
N ILE A 195 8.71 8.50 -6.40
CA ILE A 195 7.24 8.49 -6.40
C ILE A 195 6.68 9.46 -7.45
N ILE A 196 7.26 10.66 -7.58
CA ILE A 196 6.85 11.66 -8.59
C ILE A 196 7.13 11.13 -10.00
N ALA A 197 8.32 10.55 -10.22
CA ALA A 197 8.72 9.94 -11.50
C ALA A 197 7.81 8.80 -11.93
N MET A 198 7.25 8.06 -10.98
CA MET A 198 6.28 6.99 -11.22
C MET A 198 4.85 7.48 -11.47
N GLY A 199 4.59 8.79 -11.36
CA GLY A 199 3.33 9.39 -11.78
C GLY A 199 2.12 9.03 -10.90
N ALA A 200 2.31 8.69 -9.62
CA ALA A 200 1.20 8.44 -8.67
C ALA A 200 1.00 9.56 -7.65
N ARG A 201 -0.21 10.14 -7.62
CA ARG A 201 -0.59 11.21 -6.67
C ARG A 201 -0.92 10.68 -5.27
N GLY A 202 -1.54 9.50 -5.19
CA GLY A 202 -1.99 8.89 -3.93
C GLY A 202 -0.87 8.71 -2.89
N PRO A 203 0.30 8.14 -3.24
CA PRO A 203 1.41 8.00 -2.31
C PRO A 203 1.92 9.32 -1.73
N LEU A 204 1.98 10.39 -2.52
CA LEU A 204 2.38 11.72 -2.04
C LEU A 204 1.38 12.25 -1.00
N PHE A 205 0.08 12.10 -1.27
CA PHE A 205 -0.97 12.48 -0.32
C PHE A 205 -0.87 11.68 0.98
N CYS A 206 -0.61 10.37 0.91
CA CYS A 206 -0.40 9.53 2.11
C CYS A 206 0.80 10.01 2.95
N ILE A 207 1.91 10.42 2.31
CA ILE A 207 3.09 10.97 3.01
C ILE A 207 2.75 12.28 3.70
N ILE A 208 2.07 13.20 3.01
CA ILE A 208 1.65 14.49 3.57
C ILE A 208 0.72 14.27 4.77
N LEU A 209 -0.31 13.43 4.60
CA LEU A 209 -1.26 13.11 5.67
C LEU A 209 -0.54 12.48 6.88
N TYR A 210 0.39 11.56 6.64
CA TYR A 210 1.21 10.97 7.70
C TYR A 210 2.02 12.03 8.46
N LEU A 211 2.73 12.92 7.75
CA LEU A 211 3.52 13.99 8.37
C LEU A 211 2.65 14.93 9.21
N LEU A 212 1.47 15.31 8.70
CA LEU A 212 0.51 16.16 9.41
C LEU A 212 0.02 15.49 10.69
N LEU A 213 -0.52 14.28 10.59
CA LEU A 213 -1.03 13.52 11.74
C LEU A 213 0.07 13.26 12.77
N LYS A 214 1.26 12.86 12.32
CA LYS A 214 2.40 12.58 13.19
C LYS A 214 2.86 13.83 13.93
N THR A 215 2.91 14.98 13.25
CA THR A 215 3.27 16.27 13.86
C THR A 215 2.24 16.65 14.94
N ILE A 216 0.95 16.51 14.64
CA ILE A 216 -0.13 16.77 15.61
C ILE A 216 0.05 15.87 16.84
N ILE A 217 0.25 14.56 16.66
CA ILE A 217 0.37 13.61 17.78
C ILE A 217 1.62 13.88 18.62
N VAL A 218 2.79 14.07 17.99
CA VAL A 218 4.07 14.23 18.70
C VAL A 218 4.16 15.56 19.46
N TYR A 219 3.60 16.63 18.88
CA TYR A 219 3.73 17.98 19.44
C TYR A 219 2.45 18.51 20.07
N LYS A 220 1.41 17.67 20.26
CA LYS A 220 0.16 18.00 20.98
C LYS A 220 0.42 18.68 22.33
N SER A 221 1.46 18.24 23.04
CA SER A 221 1.85 18.76 24.37
C SER A 221 2.98 19.81 24.33
N LYS A 222 3.44 20.24 23.14
CA LYS A 222 4.56 21.19 22.96
C LYS A 222 4.22 22.26 21.91
N PRO A 223 3.29 23.20 22.22
CA PRO A 223 2.72 24.12 21.24
C PRO A 223 3.76 25.01 20.56
N LYS A 224 4.81 25.44 21.28
CA LYS A 224 5.90 26.26 20.70
C LYS A 224 6.69 25.52 19.60
N LYS A 225 6.96 24.22 19.79
CA LYS A 225 7.66 23.40 18.79
C LYS A 225 6.74 23.05 17.63
N ALA A 226 5.46 22.76 17.90
CA ALA A 226 4.46 22.59 16.86
C ALA A 226 4.38 23.82 15.96
N PHE A 227 4.26 25.01 16.55
CA PHE A 227 4.21 26.27 15.82
C PHE A 227 5.46 26.51 14.96
N LEU A 228 6.67 26.28 15.49
CA LEU A 228 7.91 26.44 14.73
C LEU A 228 7.97 25.48 13.52
N ILE A 229 7.61 24.21 13.71
CA ILE A 229 7.61 23.22 12.64
C ILE A 229 6.56 23.58 11.58
N SER A 230 5.35 23.95 12.00
CA SER A 230 4.30 24.42 11.10
C SER A 230 4.75 25.66 10.33
N ALA A 231 5.39 26.64 10.98
CA ALA A 231 5.92 27.82 10.32
C ALA A 231 7.00 27.48 9.28
N VAL A 232 7.93 26.56 9.59
CA VAL A 232 8.94 26.08 8.63
C VAL A 232 8.28 25.39 7.43
N ILE A 233 7.31 24.51 7.66
CA ILE A 233 6.55 23.85 6.60
C ILE A 233 5.82 24.89 5.74
N SER A 234 5.13 25.85 6.36
CA SER A 234 4.44 26.93 5.65
C SER A 234 5.39 27.77 4.81
N THR A 235 6.58 28.09 5.31
CA THR A 235 7.61 28.82 4.55
C THR A 235 8.10 28.00 3.36
N ILE A 236 8.37 26.70 3.54
CA ILE A 236 8.74 25.81 2.43
C ILE A 236 7.61 25.76 1.39
N CYS A 237 6.36 25.61 1.81
CA CYS A 237 5.20 25.64 0.92
C CYS A 237 5.09 26.97 0.16
N ALA A 238 5.33 28.11 0.82
CA ALA A 238 5.32 29.42 0.18
C ALA A 238 6.45 29.56 -0.85
N LEU A 239 7.66 29.10 -0.55
CA LEU A 239 8.79 29.09 -1.49
C LEU A 239 8.50 28.20 -2.71
N VAL A 240 7.94 27.01 -2.49
CA VAL A 240 7.52 26.10 -3.57
C VAL A 240 6.42 26.73 -4.41
N TYR A 241 5.46 27.43 -3.80
CA TYR A 241 4.39 28.13 -4.49
C TYR A 241 4.92 29.25 -5.40
N VAL A 242 5.83 30.09 -4.88
CA VAL A 242 6.46 31.17 -5.67
C VAL A 242 7.28 30.61 -6.83
N GLY A 243 7.99 29.50 -6.61
CA GLY A 243 8.82 28.84 -7.62
C GLY A 243 8.07 27.84 -8.51
N PHE A 244 6.77 27.65 -8.33
CA PHE A 244 6.05 26.45 -8.77
C PHE A 244 6.25 26.13 -10.25
N TYR A 245 5.91 27.05 -11.15
CA TYR A 245 6.04 26.85 -12.60
C TYR A 245 7.48 26.63 -13.05
N LYS A 246 8.45 27.36 -12.46
CA LYS A 246 9.87 27.19 -12.78
C LYS A 246 10.35 25.80 -12.37
N ILE A 247 10.04 25.38 -11.14
CA ILE A 247 10.39 24.06 -10.61
C ILE A 247 9.80 22.97 -11.48
N LEU A 248 8.51 23.07 -11.85
CA LEU A 248 7.85 22.08 -12.70
C LEU A 248 8.47 22.00 -14.09
N ASN A 249 8.79 23.13 -14.73
CA ASN A 249 9.44 23.13 -16.04
C ASN A 249 10.85 22.52 -16.00
N TYR A 250 11.65 22.80 -14.98
CA TYR A 250 12.96 22.15 -14.80
C TYR A 250 12.82 20.64 -14.58
N LEU A 251 11.88 20.21 -13.73
CA LEU A 251 11.59 18.79 -13.53
C LEU A 251 11.10 18.13 -14.81
N LEU A 252 10.30 18.81 -15.63
CA LEU A 252 9.77 18.29 -16.88
C LEU A 252 10.90 17.98 -17.86
N ILE A 253 11.85 18.90 -18.02
CA ILE A 253 13.04 18.71 -18.88
C ILE A 253 13.86 17.51 -18.39
N ILE A 254 14.18 17.47 -17.09
CA ILE A 254 14.94 16.35 -16.49
C ILE A 254 14.21 15.01 -16.71
N PHE A 255 12.89 14.99 -16.55
CA PHE A 255 12.11 13.76 -16.69
C PHE A 255 12.02 13.32 -18.16
N GLN A 256 11.89 14.26 -19.10
CA GLN A 256 11.92 13.96 -20.53
C GLN A 256 13.27 13.41 -20.96
N GLU A 257 14.38 14.03 -20.55
CA GLU A 257 15.74 13.56 -20.82
C GLU A 257 16.00 12.17 -20.22
N ALA A 258 15.42 11.88 -19.06
CA ALA A 258 15.54 10.60 -18.38
C ALA A 258 14.51 9.53 -18.81
N ASN A 259 13.68 9.80 -19.84
CA ASN A 259 12.57 8.92 -20.27
C ASN A 259 11.62 8.49 -19.11
N LEU A 260 11.34 9.41 -18.19
CA LEU A 260 10.45 9.21 -17.04
C LEU A 260 9.03 9.71 -17.34
N SER A 261 8.05 9.28 -16.52
CA SER A 261 6.67 9.73 -16.68
C SER A 261 6.52 11.21 -16.36
N THR A 262 6.09 12.01 -17.34
CA THR A 262 5.84 13.44 -17.19
C THR A 262 4.41 13.76 -16.73
N ARG A 263 3.54 12.76 -16.62
CA ARG A 263 2.09 12.93 -16.43
C ARG A 263 1.70 13.81 -15.24
N ILE A 264 2.33 13.61 -14.08
CA ILE A 264 2.03 14.46 -12.90
C ILE A 264 2.45 15.90 -13.15
N LEU A 265 3.61 16.11 -13.77
CA LEU A 265 4.15 17.45 -14.01
C LEU A 265 3.26 18.21 -15.00
N LEU A 266 2.84 17.55 -16.09
CA LEU A 266 1.90 18.12 -17.06
C LEU A 266 0.55 18.45 -16.42
N ASN A 267 -0.05 17.54 -15.65
CA ASN A 267 -1.32 17.81 -14.97
C ASN A 267 -1.23 18.97 -13.97
N LEU A 268 -0.07 19.16 -13.32
CA LEU A 268 0.18 20.28 -12.41
C LEU A 268 0.36 21.60 -13.19
N LEU A 269 1.02 21.58 -14.34
CA LEU A 269 1.21 22.75 -15.21
C LEU A 269 -0.11 23.20 -15.87
N GLU A 270 -0.92 22.25 -16.34
CA GLU A 270 -2.19 22.48 -17.03
C GLU A 270 -3.35 22.83 -16.09
N GLY A 271 -3.15 22.72 -14.77
CA GLY A 271 -4.21 22.96 -13.78
C GLY A 271 -5.28 21.86 -13.70
N THR A 272 -5.10 20.75 -14.42
CA THR A 272 -6.04 19.62 -14.47
C THR A 272 -5.84 18.61 -13.32
N TYR A 273 -4.97 18.92 -12.36
CA TYR A 273 -4.58 18.02 -11.26
C TYR A 273 -5.71 17.58 -10.31
N LEU A 274 -6.88 18.25 -10.31
CA LEU A 274 -8.07 17.84 -9.55
C LEU A 274 -9.12 17.12 -10.40
N VAL A 275 -9.02 17.17 -11.73
CA VAL A 275 -10.01 16.59 -12.63
C VAL A 275 -9.68 15.11 -12.84
N ASP A 276 -10.59 14.24 -12.38
CA ASP A 276 -10.55 12.80 -12.64
C ASP A 276 -11.95 12.33 -13.05
N SER A 277 -12.25 12.49 -14.35
CA SER A 277 -13.55 12.15 -14.92
C SER A 277 -13.88 10.66 -14.78
N ALA A 278 -12.87 9.79 -14.86
CA ALA A 278 -13.03 8.35 -14.65
C ALA A 278 -13.47 8.04 -13.20
N ARG A 279 -12.84 8.67 -12.20
CA ARG A 279 -13.27 8.51 -10.79
C ARG A 279 -14.67 9.03 -10.52
N ASN A 280 -15.03 10.17 -11.11
CA ASN A 280 -16.39 10.69 -10.97
C ASN A 280 -17.43 9.73 -11.59
N SER A 281 -17.11 9.16 -12.75
CA SER A 281 -17.96 8.15 -13.40
C SER A 281 -18.11 6.89 -12.53
N LEU A 282 -17.00 6.38 -11.99
CA LEU A 282 -17.00 5.23 -11.07
C LEU A 282 -17.81 5.50 -9.82
N PHE A 283 -17.64 6.68 -9.22
CA PHE A 283 -18.37 7.08 -8.03
C PHE A 283 -19.88 7.17 -8.29
N ASN A 284 -20.28 7.85 -9.36
CA ASN A 284 -21.69 8.03 -9.69
C ASN A 284 -22.37 6.69 -10.01
N TYR A 285 -21.73 5.84 -10.81
CA TYR A 285 -22.29 4.52 -11.11
C TYR A 285 -22.34 3.61 -9.87
N SER A 286 -21.36 3.72 -8.97
CA SER A 286 -21.40 3.03 -7.67
C SER A 286 -22.60 3.46 -6.82
N ILE A 287 -22.95 4.76 -6.83
CA ILE A 287 -24.15 5.25 -6.14
C ILE A 287 -25.43 4.71 -6.79
N GLU A 288 -25.47 4.60 -8.11
CA GLU A 288 -26.59 3.97 -8.83
C GLU A 288 -26.77 2.50 -8.41
N LEU A 289 -25.69 1.72 -8.40
CA LEU A 289 -25.72 0.32 -7.96
C LEU A 289 -26.19 0.16 -6.49
N VAL A 290 -25.78 1.05 -5.59
CA VAL A 290 -26.27 1.04 -4.20
C VAL A 290 -27.78 1.32 -4.12
N ARG A 291 -28.30 2.19 -5.01
CA ARG A 291 -29.74 2.49 -5.07
C ARG A 291 -30.54 1.34 -5.66
N GLU A 292 -29.99 0.63 -6.64
CA GLU A 292 -30.61 -0.54 -7.27
C GLU A 292 -30.58 -1.77 -6.35
N HIS A 293 -29.53 -1.93 -5.55
CA HIS A 293 -29.34 -3.07 -4.64
C HIS A 293 -29.19 -2.65 -3.16
N PRO A 294 -30.18 -1.94 -2.57
CA PRO A 294 -30.01 -1.28 -1.28
C PRO A 294 -29.95 -2.23 -0.09
N LEU A 295 -30.49 -3.44 -0.19
CA LEU A 295 -30.62 -4.36 0.94
C LEU A 295 -29.36 -5.21 1.15
N VAL A 296 -28.90 -5.87 0.10
CA VAL A 296 -27.81 -6.87 0.16
C VAL A 296 -26.56 -6.45 -0.62
N GLY A 297 -26.64 -5.34 -1.37
CA GLY A 297 -25.58 -4.93 -2.28
C GLY A 297 -25.45 -5.87 -3.48
N VAL A 298 -24.33 -5.72 -4.19
CA VAL A 298 -23.97 -6.53 -5.37
C VAL A 298 -22.99 -7.66 -5.05
N GLY A 299 -22.50 -7.74 -3.81
CA GLY A 299 -21.54 -8.74 -3.35
C GLY A 299 -20.07 -8.34 -3.53
N ILE A 300 -19.19 -8.96 -2.74
CA ILE A 300 -17.75 -8.67 -2.75
C ILE A 300 -17.12 -9.09 -4.09
N GLY A 301 -16.41 -8.17 -4.75
CA GLY A 301 -15.69 -8.41 -6.00
C GLY A 301 -16.58 -8.25 -7.25
N ASN A 302 -17.88 -8.50 -7.13
CA ASN A 302 -18.81 -8.33 -8.24
C ASN A 302 -19.01 -6.84 -8.61
N ASP A 303 -18.90 -5.94 -7.63
CA ASP A 303 -18.88 -4.48 -7.85
C ASP A 303 -17.86 -4.07 -8.91
N ARG A 304 -16.69 -4.72 -8.91
CA ARG A 304 -15.60 -4.43 -9.83
C ARG A 304 -15.89 -4.88 -11.26
N LEU A 305 -16.57 -6.02 -11.43
CA LEU A 305 -17.00 -6.51 -12.74
C LEU A 305 -18.06 -5.58 -13.36
N LEU A 306 -19.05 -5.17 -12.57
CA LEU A 306 -20.09 -4.24 -13.00
C LEU A 306 -19.50 -2.88 -13.40
N LEU A 307 -18.58 -2.35 -12.58
CA LEU A 307 -17.89 -1.10 -12.88
C LEU A 307 -17.02 -1.22 -14.15
N ALA A 308 -16.27 -2.30 -14.31
CA ALA A 308 -15.44 -2.53 -15.49
C ALA A 308 -16.27 -2.64 -16.77
N ALA A 309 -17.39 -3.37 -16.73
CA ALA A 309 -18.33 -3.49 -17.85
C ALA A 309 -18.90 -2.13 -18.26
N LYS A 310 -19.27 -1.29 -17.28
CA LYS A 310 -19.77 0.07 -17.53
C LYS A 310 -18.71 0.98 -18.18
N MET A 311 -17.44 0.83 -17.80
CA MET A 311 -16.32 1.62 -18.34
C MET A 311 -15.79 1.09 -19.67
N GLN A 312 -16.49 0.15 -20.32
CA GLN A 312 -16.13 -0.45 -21.61
C GLN A 312 -14.75 -1.13 -21.59
N ASN A 313 -14.30 -1.60 -20.43
CA ASN A 313 -13.07 -2.38 -20.39
C ASN A 313 -13.36 -3.83 -20.81
N SER A 314 -12.51 -4.35 -21.70
CA SER A 314 -12.70 -5.65 -22.36
C SER A 314 -12.00 -6.81 -21.63
N SER A 315 -11.14 -6.53 -20.64
CA SER A 315 -10.41 -7.56 -19.89
C SER A 315 -11.05 -7.82 -18.52
N VAL A 316 -11.48 -9.07 -18.32
CA VAL A 316 -12.05 -9.55 -17.05
C VAL A 316 -11.00 -9.51 -15.91
N LEU A 317 -9.70 -9.69 -16.20
CA LEU A 317 -8.65 -9.57 -15.18
C LEU A 317 -8.38 -8.11 -14.78
N GLU A 318 -8.49 -7.17 -15.73
CA GLU A 318 -8.34 -5.75 -15.43
C GLU A 318 -9.49 -5.22 -14.56
N ALA A 319 -10.60 -5.95 -14.47
CA ALA A 319 -11.74 -5.61 -13.62
C ALA A 319 -11.31 -5.32 -12.18
N MET A 320 -10.29 -6.01 -11.65
CA MET A 320 -9.79 -5.80 -10.29
C MET A 320 -9.37 -4.35 -10.00
N GLY A 321 -8.96 -3.59 -11.02
CA GLY A 321 -8.56 -2.18 -10.87
C GLY A 321 -9.72 -1.19 -10.75
N TRP A 322 -10.96 -1.62 -11.05
CA TRP A 322 -12.12 -0.74 -11.13
C TRP A 322 -12.92 -0.76 -9.82
N TYR A 323 -12.77 0.30 -9.02
CA TYR A 323 -13.50 0.50 -7.77
C TYR A 323 -13.60 2.00 -7.45
N PRO A 324 -14.57 2.46 -6.64
CA PRO A 324 -14.81 3.89 -6.44
C PRO A 324 -13.74 4.60 -5.59
N HIS A 325 -12.70 3.90 -5.14
CA HIS A 325 -11.67 4.41 -4.23
C HIS A 325 -12.25 5.07 -2.96
N ASN A 326 -13.37 4.55 -2.48
CA ASN A 326 -14.06 5.05 -1.29
C ASN A 326 -14.55 3.85 -0.49
N ILE A 327 -13.83 3.54 0.59
CA ILE A 327 -14.11 2.36 1.43
C ILE A 327 -15.55 2.34 1.97
N PHE A 328 -16.15 3.50 2.26
CA PHE A 328 -17.53 3.56 2.72
C PHE A 328 -18.49 3.16 1.61
N LEU A 329 -18.28 3.66 0.38
CA LEU A 329 -19.09 3.30 -0.77
C LEU A 329 -18.92 1.83 -1.16
N GLU A 330 -17.69 1.30 -1.08
CA GLU A 330 -17.39 -0.12 -1.31
C GLU A 330 -18.14 -1.01 -0.31
N LEU A 331 -18.15 -0.66 0.98
CA LEU A 331 -18.90 -1.42 1.98
C LEU A 331 -20.42 -1.42 1.71
N LEU A 332 -20.96 -0.30 1.24
CA LEU A 332 -22.38 -0.22 0.85
C LEU A 332 -22.65 -1.03 -0.42
N LEU A 333 -21.73 -1.05 -1.38
CA LEU A 333 -21.84 -1.89 -2.57
C LEU A 333 -21.78 -3.37 -2.23
N HIS A 334 -20.88 -3.78 -1.33
CA HIS A 334 -20.67 -5.20 -1.02
C HIS A 334 -21.81 -5.79 -0.18
N PHE A 335 -22.35 -5.02 0.76
CA PHE A 335 -23.26 -5.52 1.79
C PHE A 335 -24.62 -4.83 1.84
N GLY A 336 -24.87 -3.84 0.98
CA GLY A 336 -26.05 -3.01 1.03
C GLY A 336 -26.01 -1.96 2.14
N ILE A 337 -27.06 -1.14 2.22
CA ILE A 337 -27.15 0.00 3.13
C ILE A 337 -27.24 -0.45 4.59
N ILE A 338 -27.96 -1.55 4.87
CA ILE A 338 -28.19 -2.02 6.23
C ILE A 338 -26.89 -2.58 6.82
N PHE A 339 -26.37 -3.67 6.26
CA PHE A 339 -25.17 -4.31 6.78
C PHE A 339 -23.92 -3.46 6.56
N GLY A 340 -23.79 -2.83 5.38
CA GLY A 340 -22.71 -1.89 5.10
C GLY A 340 -22.73 -0.71 6.08
N GLY A 341 -23.89 -0.13 6.36
CA GLY A 341 -24.06 0.96 7.33
C GLY A 341 -23.63 0.58 8.75
N VAL A 342 -23.98 -0.64 9.21
CA VAL A 342 -23.54 -1.16 10.51
C VAL A 342 -22.01 -1.28 10.57
N ILE A 343 -21.38 -1.84 9.52
CA ILE A 343 -19.92 -1.98 9.46
C ILE A 343 -19.26 -0.60 9.46
N ILE A 344 -19.79 0.36 8.68
CA ILE A 344 -19.27 1.73 8.62
C ILE A 344 -19.36 2.40 9.99
N LEU A 345 -20.50 2.29 10.68
CA LEU A 345 -20.68 2.86 12.01
C LEU A 345 -19.68 2.24 13.00
N TYR A 346 -19.49 0.92 12.96
CA TYR A 346 -18.49 0.25 13.78
C TYR A 346 -17.08 0.77 13.51
N LEU A 347 -16.68 0.91 12.23
CA LEU A 347 -15.38 1.45 11.85
C LEU A 347 -15.19 2.89 12.36
N LEU A 348 -16.22 3.73 12.25
CA LEU A 348 -16.18 5.11 12.76
C LEU A 348 -16.01 5.14 14.30
N ILE A 349 -16.70 4.26 15.03
CA ILE A 349 -16.56 4.13 16.49
C ILE A 349 -15.13 3.71 16.87
N VAL A 350 -14.58 2.70 16.16
CA VAL A 350 -13.19 2.24 16.40
C VAL A 350 -12.19 3.34 16.11
N LEU A 351 -12.33 4.06 15.00
CA LEU A 351 -11.47 5.19 14.64
C LEU A 351 -11.55 6.32 15.67
N PHE A 352 -12.76 6.68 16.10
CA PHE A 352 -12.97 7.70 17.14
C PHE A 352 -12.28 7.30 18.45
N ASN A 353 -12.48 6.06 18.91
CA ASN A 353 -11.85 5.55 20.13
C ASN A 353 -10.33 5.41 20.03
N SER A 354 -9.76 5.29 18.83
CA SER A 354 -8.30 5.13 18.66
C SER A 354 -7.56 6.47 18.54
N VAL A 355 -8.23 7.52 18.07
CA VAL A 355 -7.62 8.84 17.81
C VAL A 355 -7.88 9.82 18.96
N ILE A 356 -9.08 9.78 19.54
CA ILE A 356 -9.54 10.80 20.50
C ILE A 356 -9.42 10.30 21.95
N LYS A 357 -9.85 9.07 22.22
CA LYS A 357 -9.58 8.39 23.49
C LYS A 357 -8.17 7.81 23.45
#